data_AF-A0A968MZ27-F1
#
_entry.id   AF-A0A968MZ27-F1
#
_cell.length_a   1.000
_cell.length_b   1.000
_cell.length_c   1.000
_cell.angle_alpha   90.00
_cell.angle_beta   90.00
_cell.angle_gamma   90.00
#
_symmetry.space_group_name_H-M   'P 1'
#
loop_
_entity.id
_entity.type
_entity.pdbx_description
1 polymer ?
#
loop_
_entity_poly.entity_id
_entity_poly.type
_entity_poly.pdbx_seq_one_letter_code
_entity_poly.pdbx_strand_id
1 'polypeptide(L)'
;MDPKNQDLLEKLWVKIAERYKNEPIVAAYDLLNEPLPENTGAAEKYKSQLVPLYERLIKAIRAVDKKHMFTVEGYNWSNNWSLFDKPLDSNIIYQFHYYCWERPDNLNDISHFLDKQNQLNTPVWVGETGEKIMPYILLPPSILNKIILAGRFGPGKKMDTRNTPYSINLPAGWKSIAEYSEGGAKPVSTADAEKIFDELLNNIKLENCEYFPDVVNAMFRRLPLKVEAENYSHDGFSVSYFVKDTATRAASYRKNEPVPVKTFGKDNSEQGIELASGEWVNFSFTSLNKLACTVVIRVKAVQPAELTLLINGKKTL
;
A
#
# COMPACT_ATOMS: atom_id res chain seq x y z
N MET A 1 -2.86 28.50 9.50
CA MET A 1 -1.47 28.02 9.59
C MET A 1 -0.58 29.20 9.97
N ASP A 2 0.45 28.99 10.80
CA ASP A 2 1.40 30.04 11.18
C ASP A 2 2.19 30.53 9.95
N PRO A 3 2.16 31.83 9.59
CA PRO A 3 2.91 32.38 8.46
C PRO A 3 4.41 32.08 8.52
N LYS A 4 5.02 32.11 9.72
CA LYS A 4 6.45 31.84 9.89
C LYS A 4 6.81 30.41 9.48
N ASN A 5 5.96 29.45 9.79
CA ASN A 5 6.17 28.05 9.41
C ASN A 5 5.99 27.84 7.91
N GLN A 6 5.05 28.56 7.28
CA GLN A 6 4.90 28.53 5.81
C GLN A 6 6.13 29.10 5.11
N ASP A 7 6.68 30.21 5.62
CA ASP A 7 7.92 30.82 5.08
C ASP A 7 9.12 29.88 5.23
N LEU A 8 9.23 29.18 6.36
CA LEU A 8 10.29 28.19 6.58
C LEU A 8 10.13 26.99 5.65
N LEU A 9 8.89 26.49 5.47
CA LEU A 9 8.58 25.39 4.55
C LEU A 9 8.93 25.75 3.10
N GLU A 10 8.55 26.94 2.64
CA GLU A 10 8.90 27.42 1.29
C GLU A 10 10.41 27.50 1.11
N LYS A 11 11.13 28.11 2.06
CA LYS A 11 12.59 28.22 2.01
C LYS A 11 13.26 26.84 1.96
N LEU A 12 12.77 25.89 2.75
CA LEU A 12 13.26 24.52 2.75
C LEU A 12 13.04 23.85 1.39
N TRP A 13 11.82 23.95 0.85
CA TRP A 13 11.50 23.36 -0.45
C TRP A 13 12.30 23.95 -1.60
N VAL A 14 12.47 25.27 -1.63
CA VAL A 14 13.35 25.93 -2.61
C VAL A 14 14.78 25.40 -2.49
N LYS A 15 15.31 25.21 -1.27
CA LYS A 15 16.66 24.65 -1.07
C LYS A 15 16.78 23.20 -1.55
N ILE A 16 15.76 22.38 -1.30
CA ILE A 16 15.70 20.99 -1.80
C ILE A 16 15.67 20.99 -3.33
N ALA A 17 14.81 21.81 -3.94
CA ALA A 17 14.70 21.91 -5.39
C ALA A 17 15.98 22.45 -6.05
N GLU A 18 16.61 23.50 -5.49
CA GLU A 18 17.90 24.01 -5.96
C GLU A 18 18.98 22.93 -6.01
N ARG A 19 18.99 22.03 -5.01
CA ARG A 19 19.93 20.92 -4.90
C ARG A 19 19.65 19.83 -5.93
N TYR A 20 18.38 19.47 -6.14
CA TYR A 20 18.00 18.28 -6.93
C TYR A 20 17.47 18.59 -8.34
N LYS A 21 17.34 19.85 -8.76
CA LYS A 21 16.79 20.23 -10.08
C LYS A 21 17.45 19.61 -11.32
N ASN A 22 18.66 19.08 -11.18
CA ASN A 22 19.40 18.41 -12.25
C ASN A 22 19.58 16.91 -12.00
N GLU A 23 18.94 16.35 -10.98
CA GLU A 23 19.11 14.96 -10.55
C GLU A 23 17.97 14.09 -11.13
N PRO A 24 18.19 13.37 -12.24
CA PRO A 24 17.13 12.62 -12.92
C PRO A 24 16.57 11.45 -12.12
N ILE A 25 17.25 10.98 -11.06
CA ILE A 25 16.70 9.92 -10.21
C ILE A 25 15.60 10.42 -9.27
N VAL A 26 15.52 11.73 -9.02
CA VAL A 26 14.40 12.32 -8.32
C VAL A 26 13.25 12.45 -9.32
N ALA A 27 12.17 11.72 -9.11
CA ALA A 27 11.03 11.77 -10.05
C ALA A 27 10.12 12.98 -9.79
N ALA A 28 9.83 13.24 -8.50
CA ALA A 28 8.87 14.26 -8.08
C ALA A 28 9.21 14.83 -6.70
N TYR A 29 8.66 16.00 -6.41
CA TYR A 29 8.66 16.62 -5.09
C TYR A 29 7.32 16.42 -4.40
N ASP A 30 7.34 15.67 -3.30
CA ASP A 30 6.19 15.39 -2.46
C ASP A 30 6.02 16.44 -1.37
N LEU A 31 5.11 17.39 -1.60
CA LEU A 31 5.13 18.67 -0.90
C LEU A 31 4.70 18.59 0.56
N LEU A 32 3.78 17.70 0.91
CA LEU A 32 3.26 17.57 2.27
C LEU A 32 2.56 16.21 2.48
N ASN A 33 3.14 15.42 3.38
CA ASN A 33 2.60 14.11 3.78
C ASN A 33 1.43 14.22 4.74
N GLU A 34 0.37 13.45 4.48
CA GLU A 34 -0.80 13.24 5.36
C GLU A 34 -1.40 14.51 5.98
N PRO A 35 -1.78 15.51 5.15
CA PRO A 35 -2.16 16.80 5.67
C PRO A 35 -3.52 16.75 6.39
N LEU A 36 -3.59 17.50 7.49
CA LEU A 36 -4.82 17.88 8.18
C LEU A 36 -5.77 16.70 8.53
N PRO A 37 -5.36 15.77 9.41
CA PRO A 37 -6.23 14.74 9.97
C PRO A 37 -7.53 15.32 10.57
N GLU A 38 -8.69 14.79 10.17
CA GLU A 38 -9.98 15.31 10.66
C GLU A 38 -10.15 15.10 12.17
N ASN A 39 -9.74 13.95 12.68
CA ASN A 39 -9.83 13.58 14.11
C ASN A 39 -8.99 14.47 15.05
N THR A 40 -8.11 15.32 14.51
CA THR A 40 -7.31 16.29 15.27
C THR A 40 -7.91 17.70 15.27
N GLY A 41 -9.00 17.94 14.53
CA GLY A 41 -9.56 19.27 14.29
C GLY A 41 -8.76 20.13 13.29
N ALA A 42 -7.66 19.60 12.75
CA ALA A 42 -6.81 20.32 11.80
C ALA A 42 -7.53 20.62 10.48
N ALA A 43 -8.30 19.66 9.95
CA ALA A 43 -9.08 19.84 8.73
C ALA A 43 -10.08 21.00 8.85
N GLU A 44 -10.89 21.01 9.92
CA GLU A 44 -11.88 22.06 10.17
C GLU A 44 -11.23 23.45 10.18
N LYS A 45 -10.08 23.57 10.86
CA LYS A 45 -9.41 24.84 11.06
C LYS A 45 -8.63 25.33 9.83
N TYR A 46 -8.07 24.43 9.03
CA TYR A 46 -7.04 24.79 8.05
C TYR A 46 -7.24 24.26 6.63
N LYS A 47 -8.27 23.44 6.32
CA LYS A 47 -8.41 22.85 4.97
C LYS A 47 -8.47 23.87 3.84
N SER A 48 -9.07 25.04 4.08
CA SER A 48 -9.14 26.14 3.09
C SER A 48 -7.78 26.76 2.77
N GLN A 49 -6.76 26.52 3.59
CA GLN A 49 -5.41 27.05 3.41
C GLN A 49 -4.48 26.04 2.70
N LEU A 50 -4.90 24.79 2.51
CA LEU A 50 -4.04 23.74 1.96
C LEU A 50 -3.70 24.00 0.48
N VAL A 51 -4.69 24.25 -0.37
CA VAL A 51 -4.46 24.55 -1.80
C VAL A 51 -3.64 25.84 -1.97
N PRO A 52 -3.96 26.97 -1.29
CA PRO A 52 -3.11 28.17 -1.34
C PRO A 52 -1.66 27.92 -0.94
N LEU A 53 -1.41 27.06 0.05
CA LEU A 53 -0.05 26.67 0.43
C LEU A 53 0.64 25.89 -0.70
N TYR A 54 -0.04 24.92 -1.31
CA TYR A 54 0.55 24.19 -2.44
C TYR A 54 0.86 25.10 -3.63
N GLU A 55 -0.05 25.98 -4.02
CA GLU A 55 0.19 26.94 -5.12
C GLU A 55 1.39 27.85 -4.82
N ARG A 56 1.52 28.30 -3.57
CA ARG A 56 2.67 29.08 -3.09
C ARG A 56 3.98 28.30 -3.22
N LEU A 57 4.02 27.05 -2.75
CA LEU A 57 5.21 26.19 -2.82
C LEU A 57 5.59 25.85 -4.27
N ILE A 58 4.60 25.44 -5.09
CA ILE A 58 4.77 25.13 -6.51
C ILE A 58 5.37 26.32 -7.24
N LYS A 59 4.83 27.53 -7.04
CA LYS A 59 5.35 28.75 -7.67
C LYS A 59 6.80 29.02 -7.28
N ALA A 60 7.12 28.89 -6.00
CA ALA A 60 8.47 29.13 -5.49
C ALA A 60 9.47 28.10 -6.04
N ILE A 61 9.13 26.81 -6.03
CA ILE A 61 9.96 25.74 -6.57
C ILE A 61 10.12 25.91 -8.09
N ARG A 62 9.03 26.23 -8.81
CA ARG A 62 9.09 26.49 -10.25
C ARG A 62 10.00 27.65 -10.61
N ALA A 63 10.32 28.58 -9.69
CA ALA A 63 11.30 29.63 -9.96
C ALA A 63 12.73 29.08 -10.13
N VAL A 64 13.06 27.95 -9.49
CA VAL A 64 14.41 27.34 -9.51
C VAL A 64 14.48 26.03 -10.27
N ASP A 65 13.33 25.36 -10.48
CA ASP A 65 13.23 24.07 -11.18
C ASP A 65 11.97 23.97 -12.06
N LYS A 66 12.19 23.80 -13.37
CA LYS A 66 11.14 23.71 -14.38
C LYS A 66 10.78 22.28 -14.80
N LYS A 67 11.48 21.25 -14.28
CA LYS A 67 11.46 19.89 -14.84
C LYS A 67 10.72 18.89 -13.96
N HIS A 68 11.03 18.84 -12.67
CA HIS A 68 10.50 17.79 -11.78
C HIS A 68 8.99 17.87 -11.60
N MET A 69 8.36 16.71 -11.45
CA MET A 69 6.94 16.61 -11.12
C MET A 69 6.67 17.09 -9.69
N PHE A 70 5.43 17.45 -9.40
CA PHE A 70 4.96 17.57 -8.03
C PHE A 70 4.04 16.38 -7.68
N THR A 71 4.13 15.90 -6.44
CA THR A 71 3.06 15.12 -5.83
C THR A 71 2.38 15.93 -4.74
N VAL A 72 1.06 15.89 -4.71
CA VAL A 72 0.25 16.59 -3.72
C VAL A 72 -0.82 15.68 -3.14
N GLU A 73 -1.12 15.91 -1.87
CA GLU A 73 -2.05 15.12 -1.08
C GLU A 73 -3.29 15.91 -0.71
N GLY A 74 -4.44 15.23 -0.74
CA GLY A 74 -5.67 15.72 -0.14
C GLY A 74 -5.61 15.75 1.38
N TYR A 75 -6.55 16.42 2.02
CA TYR A 75 -6.59 16.44 3.48
C TYR A 75 -7.09 15.11 4.06
N ASN A 76 -7.06 14.99 5.39
CA ASN A 76 -7.47 13.81 6.13
C ASN A 76 -6.62 12.58 5.76
N TRP A 77 -5.32 12.61 6.12
CA TRP A 77 -4.40 11.51 5.81
C TRP A 77 -4.37 11.16 4.32
N SER A 78 -4.33 12.18 3.45
CA SER A 78 -4.34 12.00 1.98
C SER A 78 -5.67 11.54 1.37
N ASN A 79 -6.68 11.21 2.18
CA ASN A 79 -7.86 10.47 1.73
C ASN A 79 -9.06 11.35 1.31
N ASN A 80 -8.95 12.69 1.37
CA ASN A 80 -10.02 13.58 0.91
C ASN A 80 -9.53 14.63 -0.09
N TRP A 81 -9.94 14.46 -1.35
CA TRP A 81 -9.52 15.28 -2.49
C TRP A 81 -10.58 16.31 -2.92
N SER A 82 -11.60 16.56 -2.09
CA SER A 82 -12.69 17.49 -2.43
C SER A 82 -12.23 18.93 -2.66
N LEU A 83 -11.02 19.29 -2.19
CA LEU A 83 -10.40 20.61 -2.37
C LEU A 83 -9.87 20.87 -3.78
N PHE A 84 -9.68 19.81 -4.58
CA PHE A 84 -9.03 19.90 -5.88
C PHE A 84 -10.07 20.03 -7.00
N ASP A 85 -10.19 21.24 -7.53
CA ASP A 85 -11.10 21.56 -8.64
C ASP A 85 -10.39 21.59 -10.00
N LYS A 86 -9.07 21.81 -9.99
CA LYS A 86 -8.21 21.86 -11.19
C LYS A 86 -6.79 21.40 -10.84
N PRO A 87 -5.99 20.96 -11.83
CA PRO A 87 -4.56 20.70 -11.65
C PRO A 87 -3.81 21.93 -11.11
N LEU A 88 -2.94 21.74 -10.11
CA LEU A 88 -2.15 22.82 -9.51
C LEU A 88 -0.87 23.16 -10.29
N ASP A 89 -0.44 22.28 -11.19
CA ASP A 89 0.69 22.45 -12.12
C ASP A 89 0.43 21.59 -13.37
N SER A 90 1.10 21.87 -14.48
CA SER A 90 0.99 21.05 -15.70
C SER A 90 1.72 19.70 -15.60
N ASN A 91 2.65 19.55 -14.64
CA ASN A 91 3.45 18.36 -14.42
C ASN A 91 3.26 17.88 -12.97
N ILE A 92 2.07 17.36 -12.68
CA ILE A 92 1.63 16.99 -11.33
C ILE A 92 0.99 15.61 -11.29
N ILE A 93 1.12 14.96 -10.14
CA ILE A 93 0.45 13.71 -9.80
C ILE A 93 -0.26 13.93 -8.45
N TYR A 94 -1.49 13.42 -8.33
CA TYR A 94 -2.21 13.45 -7.06
C TYR A 94 -2.06 12.10 -6.36
N GLN A 95 -1.79 12.13 -5.05
CA GLN A 95 -1.60 10.90 -4.28
C GLN A 95 -2.58 10.74 -3.13
N PHE A 96 -2.91 9.48 -2.85
CA PHE A 96 -3.71 9.04 -1.71
C PHE A 96 -3.01 7.86 -1.03
N HIS A 97 -3.37 7.63 0.23
CA HIS A 97 -2.79 6.55 1.03
C HIS A 97 -3.80 5.42 1.19
N TYR A 98 -3.37 4.20 0.87
CA TYR A 98 -4.22 3.02 0.90
C TYR A 98 -3.77 2.05 1.99
N TYR A 99 -4.19 2.30 3.22
CA TYR A 99 -3.90 1.42 4.35
C TYR A 99 -5.05 0.44 4.60
N CYS A 100 -4.73 -0.85 4.70
CA CYS A 100 -5.68 -1.90 5.02
C CYS A 100 -5.57 -2.26 6.51
N TRP A 101 -6.22 -1.45 7.36
CA TRP A 101 -6.28 -1.67 8.81
C TRP A 101 -7.35 -2.69 9.24
N GLU A 102 -8.33 -2.92 8.37
CA GLU A 102 -9.46 -3.83 8.58
C GLU A 102 -9.17 -5.25 8.08
N ARG A 103 -10.16 -6.16 8.21
CA ARG A 103 -10.07 -7.51 7.65
C ARG A 103 -10.09 -7.43 6.11
N PRO A 104 -9.43 -8.39 5.42
CA PRO A 104 -9.26 -8.35 3.98
C PRO A 104 -10.59 -8.46 3.19
N ASP A 105 -11.70 -8.88 3.82
CA ASP A 105 -13.02 -8.95 3.20
C ASP A 105 -13.69 -7.59 2.93
N ASN A 106 -13.14 -6.49 3.47
CA ASN A 106 -13.60 -5.13 3.24
C ASN A 106 -12.44 -4.25 2.72
N LEU A 107 -12.34 -4.11 1.40
CA LEU A 107 -11.38 -3.19 0.78
C LEU A 107 -11.96 -1.77 0.77
N ASN A 108 -11.12 -0.77 1.06
CA ASN A 108 -11.53 0.63 0.99
C ASN A 108 -11.88 1.00 -0.46
N ASP A 109 -12.98 1.72 -0.65
CA ASP A 109 -13.37 2.21 -1.96
C ASP A 109 -12.41 3.31 -2.44
N ILE A 110 -11.95 3.17 -3.69
CA ILE A 110 -11.06 4.13 -4.35
C ILE A 110 -11.75 4.83 -5.54
N SER A 111 -13.03 4.53 -5.80
CA SER A 111 -13.74 5.03 -6.98
C SER A 111 -13.73 6.56 -7.05
N HIS A 112 -13.87 7.23 -5.92
CA HIS A 112 -13.79 8.69 -5.84
C HIS A 112 -12.42 9.27 -6.26
N PHE A 113 -11.30 8.57 -6.05
CA PHE A 113 -9.99 8.99 -6.56
C PHE A 113 -9.92 8.82 -8.08
N LEU A 114 -10.50 7.74 -8.62
CA LEU A 114 -10.58 7.51 -10.07
C LEU A 114 -11.52 8.52 -10.75
N ASP A 115 -12.61 8.91 -10.10
CA ASP A 115 -13.48 9.98 -10.59
C ASP A 115 -12.73 11.32 -10.61
N LYS A 116 -11.96 11.61 -9.56
CA LYS A 116 -11.07 12.79 -9.53
C LYS A 116 -9.96 12.72 -10.57
N GLN A 117 -9.38 11.55 -10.82
CA GLN A 117 -8.41 11.33 -11.91
C GLN A 117 -9.00 11.79 -13.25
N ASN A 118 -10.22 11.34 -13.55
CA ASN A 118 -10.94 11.70 -14.76
C ASN A 118 -11.29 13.20 -14.80
N GLN A 119 -11.76 13.77 -13.68
CA GLN A 119 -12.10 15.19 -13.56
C GLN A 119 -10.88 16.10 -13.78
N LEU A 120 -9.75 15.76 -13.14
CA LEU A 120 -8.52 16.56 -13.18
C LEU A 120 -7.69 16.28 -14.44
N ASN A 121 -7.94 15.15 -15.11
CA ASN A 121 -7.15 14.65 -16.23
C ASN A 121 -5.64 14.54 -15.88
N THR A 122 -5.34 13.99 -14.71
CA THR A 122 -3.99 13.81 -14.17
C THR A 122 -3.79 12.39 -13.68
N PRO A 123 -2.56 11.84 -13.67
CA PRO A 123 -2.30 10.54 -13.05
C PRO A 123 -2.63 10.55 -11.55
N VAL A 124 -2.99 9.37 -11.04
CA VAL A 124 -3.19 9.12 -9.61
C VAL A 124 -2.15 8.10 -9.13
N TRP A 125 -1.65 8.34 -7.92
CA TRP A 125 -0.58 7.58 -7.29
C TRP A 125 -1.00 7.10 -5.89
N VAL A 126 -0.61 5.89 -5.52
CA VAL A 126 -0.73 5.43 -4.12
C VAL A 126 0.60 5.75 -3.43
N GLY A 127 0.60 6.82 -2.63
CA GLY A 127 1.79 7.35 -1.93
C GLY A 127 2.32 6.35 -0.91
N GLU A 128 1.40 5.84 -0.10
CA GLU A 128 1.67 4.89 0.96
C GLU A 128 0.63 3.78 1.01
N THR A 129 1.06 2.58 1.39
CA THR A 129 0.19 1.42 1.61
C THR A 129 0.84 0.42 2.56
N GLY A 130 0.07 -0.46 3.20
CA GLY A 130 0.58 -1.56 4.03
C GLY A 130 -0.14 -1.73 5.37
N GLU A 131 0.65 -1.94 6.43
CA GLU A 131 0.29 -2.00 7.86
C GLU A 131 -0.08 -3.36 8.46
N LYS A 132 -1.35 -3.79 8.40
CA LYS A 132 -1.81 -4.96 9.18
C LYS A 132 -1.79 -6.27 8.41
N ILE A 133 -1.99 -6.18 7.10
CA ILE A 133 -2.23 -7.33 6.25
C ILE A 133 -0.96 -7.70 5.49
N MET A 134 -0.70 -9.01 5.43
CA MET A 134 0.45 -9.57 4.72
C MET A 134 0.36 -9.23 3.22
N PRO A 135 1.49 -8.92 2.54
CA PRO A 135 1.45 -8.30 1.22
C PRO A 135 0.84 -9.12 0.07
N TYR A 136 0.37 -10.33 0.34
CA TYR A 136 -0.35 -11.17 -0.62
C TYR A 136 -1.77 -10.68 -0.93
N ILE A 137 -2.27 -9.66 -0.20
CA ILE A 137 -3.64 -9.12 -0.30
C ILE A 137 -3.67 -7.74 -0.98
N LEU A 138 -2.51 -7.17 -1.31
CA LEU A 138 -2.45 -5.80 -1.81
C LEU A 138 -3.02 -5.68 -3.21
N LEU A 139 -4.20 -5.09 -3.22
CA LEU A 139 -4.88 -4.46 -4.34
C LEU A 139 -5.15 -5.40 -5.53
N PRO A 140 -6.43 -5.57 -5.90
CA PRO A 140 -6.82 -6.14 -7.17
C PRO A 140 -5.93 -5.68 -8.34
N PRO A 141 -5.37 -6.57 -9.17
CA PRO A 141 -4.75 -6.22 -10.45
C PRO A 141 -5.52 -5.19 -11.29
N SER A 142 -6.87 -5.19 -11.24
CA SER A 142 -7.72 -4.22 -11.93
C SER A 142 -7.57 -2.78 -11.41
N ILE A 143 -7.16 -2.62 -10.15
CA ILE A 143 -6.81 -1.35 -9.52
C ILE A 143 -5.36 -0.99 -9.79
N LEU A 144 -4.45 -1.97 -9.68
CA LEU A 144 -3.01 -1.79 -9.95
C LEU A 144 -2.71 -1.35 -11.39
N ASN A 145 -3.54 -1.75 -12.36
CA ASN A 145 -3.39 -1.33 -13.75
C ASN A 145 -3.90 0.10 -14.04
N LYS A 146 -4.71 0.68 -13.14
CA LYS A 146 -5.33 2.01 -13.30
C LYS A 146 -4.62 3.10 -12.50
N ILE A 147 -3.74 2.69 -11.59
CA ILE A 147 -3.04 3.56 -10.66
C ILE A 147 -1.56 3.29 -10.81
N ILE A 148 -0.75 4.34 -10.73
CA ILE A 148 0.69 4.14 -10.65
C ILE A 148 1.02 3.75 -9.20
N LEU A 149 1.30 2.47 -8.98
CA LEU A 149 1.80 1.98 -7.70
C LEU A 149 3.34 1.97 -7.75
N ALA A 150 3.99 2.92 -7.08
CA ALA A 150 5.25 2.60 -6.42
C ALA A 150 5.07 2.88 -4.94
N GLY A 151 4.33 1.98 -4.29
CA GLY A 151 4.05 2.10 -2.87
C GLY A 151 5.35 2.12 -2.09
N ARG A 152 5.58 3.21 -1.35
CA ARG A 152 6.33 3.10 -0.11
C ARG A 152 5.48 2.21 0.78
N PHE A 153 5.84 0.94 0.87
CA PHE A 153 5.34 0.07 1.93
C PHE A 153 5.75 0.71 3.24
N GLY A 154 4.80 1.28 3.95
CA GLY A 154 5.06 1.97 5.19
C GLY A 154 5.36 0.96 6.30
N PRO A 155 6.55 0.99 6.90
CA PRO A 155 7.91 1.20 6.34
C PRO A 155 8.55 -0.07 5.72
N GLY A 156 9.57 0.14 4.85
CA GLY A 156 10.38 -0.97 4.29
C GLY A 156 11.20 -1.75 5.33
N LYS A 157 11.28 -1.22 6.56
CA LYS A 157 11.82 -1.84 7.77
C LYS A 157 10.85 -1.63 8.93
N LYS A 158 10.37 -2.68 9.58
CA LYS A 158 9.60 -2.61 10.86
C LYS A 158 10.29 -3.42 11.95
N MET A 159 10.17 -3.01 13.21
CA MET A 159 10.79 -3.74 14.32
C MET A 159 9.95 -4.96 14.71
N ASP A 160 10.60 -6.12 14.76
CA ASP A 160 10.01 -7.39 15.19
C ASP A 160 8.69 -7.75 14.46
N THR A 161 8.71 -7.70 13.13
CA THR A 161 7.55 -8.05 12.28
C THR A 161 7.93 -8.98 11.14
N ARG A 162 6.93 -9.55 10.46
CA ARG A 162 7.10 -10.41 9.26
C ARG A 162 6.34 -9.93 8.03
N ASN A 163 5.79 -8.71 8.07
CA ASN A 163 4.91 -8.17 7.03
C ASN A 163 5.55 -7.05 6.20
N THR A 164 6.86 -6.84 6.36
CA THR A 164 7.65 -5.88 5.58
C THR A 164 8.91 -6.57 5.04
N PRO A 165 9.56 -6.04 3.99
CA PRO A 165 10.73 -6.67 3.40
C PRO A 165 11.87 -6.93 4.39
N TYR A 166 12.01 -6.08 5.41
CA TYR A 166 13.06 -6.21 6.42
C TYR A 166 12.50 -6.03 7.83
N SER A 167 12.94 -6.85 8.78
CA SER A 167 12.66 -6.65 10.19
C SER A 167 13.87 -6.22 10.99
N ILE A 168 13.69 -5.20 11.81
CA ILE A 168 14.70 -4.73 12.77
C ILE A 168 14.63 -5.65 13.99
N ASN A 169 15.76 -6.22 14.36
CA ASN A 169 15.86 -7.01 15.58
C ASN A 169 15.52 -6.15 16.80
N LEU A 170 14.63 -6.67 17.66
CA LEU A 170 14.18 -5.98 18.87
C LEU A 170 15.36 -5.80 19.83
N PRO A 171 15.72 -4.57 20.23
CA PRO A 171 16.77 -4.35 21.23
C PRO A 171 16.44 -5.02 22.57
N ALA A 172 17.44 -5.52 23.28
CA ALA A 172 17.24 -6.05 24.61
C ALA A 172 16.72 -4.94 25.54
N GLY A 173 15.59 -5.18 26.22
CA GLY A 173 14.99 -4.19 27.12
C GLY A 173 14.07 -3.16 26.44
N TRP A 174 13.86 -3.23 25.12
CA TRP A 174 12.97 -2.31 24.38
C TRP A 174 11.56 -2.21 24.98
N LYS A 175 11.03 -3.31 25.52
CA LYS A 175 9.72 -3.35 26.18
C LYS A 175 9.59 -2.28 27.27
N SER A 176 10.64 -2.01 28.04
CA SER A 176 10.62 -0.97 29.09
C SER A 176 10.53 0.45 28.53
N ILE A 177 11.16 0.71 27.36
CA ILE A 177 11.05 1.99 26.65
C ILE A 177 9.62 2.17 26.13
N ALA A 178 9.06 1.12 25.52
CA ALA A 178 7.71 1.14 24.98
C ALA A 178 6.67 1.40 26.08
N GLU A 179 6.73 0.65 27.18
CA GLU A 179 5.82 0.82 28.33
C GLU A 179 5.93 2.22 28.95
N TYR A 180 7.13 2.79 29.05
CA TYR A 180 7.30 4.15 29.56
C TYR A 180 6.63 5.20 28.66
N SER A 181 6.69 5.03 27.34
CA SER A 181 6.05 5.96 26.39
C SER A 181 4.53 5.99 26.51
N GLU A 182 3.94 4.92 27.05
CA GLU A 182 2.50 4.79 27.32
C GLU A 182 2.11 5.22 28.75
N GLY A 183 3.03 5.88 29.48
CA GLY A 183 2.81 6.35 30.85
C GLY A 183 3.20 5.34 31.94
N GLY A 184 3.88 4.25 31.57
CA GLY A 184 4.44 3.28 32.50
C GLY A 184 5.60 3.82 33.35
N ALA A 185 6.23 2.92 34.11
CA ALA A 185 7.38 3.28 34.93
C ALA A 185 8.58 3.66 34.06
N LYS A 186 9.36 4.66 34.52
CA LYS A 186 10.59 5.06 33.83
C LYS A 186 11.59 3.89 33.77
N PRO A 187 12.30 3.68 32.65
CA PRO A 187 13.36 2.68 32.58
C PRO A 187 14.44 2.95 33.63
N VAL A 188 15.10 1.87 34.05
CA VAL A 188 15.98 1.76 35.22
C VAL A 188 16.97 2.94 35.39
N SER A 189 17.62 3.39 34.30
CA SER A 189 18.48 4.58 34.29
C SER A 189 18.59 5.21 32.89
N THR A 190 19.09 6.47 32.81
CA THR A 190 19.39 7.11 31.52
C THR A 190 20.45 6.34 30.73
N ALA A 191 21.48 5.83 31.39
CA ALA A 191 22.55 5.06 30.74
C ALA A 191 22.02 3.74 30.14
N ASP A 192 21.06 3.08 30.81
CA ASP A 192 20.42 1.89 30.25
C ASP A 192 19.55 2.25 29.05
N ALA A 193 18.81 3.36 29.10
CA ALA A 193 18.02 3.84 27.97
C ALA A 193 18.91 4.17 26.75
N GLU A 194 20.03 4.86 26.97
CA GLU A 194 21.03 5.14 25.93
C GLU A 194 21.53 3.84 25.30
N LYS A 195 21.90 2.85 26.10
CA LYS A 195 22.33 1.53 25.59
C LYS A 195 21.26 0.84 24.73
N ILE A 196 19.99 0.92 25.13
CA ILE A 196 18.87 0.35 24.36
C ILE A 196 18.72 1.07 23.01
N PHE A 197 18.84 2.41 23.00
CA PHE A 197 18.78 3.19 21.76
C PHE A 197 20.01 2.98 20.87
N ASP A 198 21.20 2.81 21.44
CA ASP A 198 22.42 2.48 20.68
C ASP A 198 22.29 1.12 20.01
N GLU A 199 21.72 0.13 20.70
CA GLU A 199 21.39 -1.16 20.12
C GLU A 199 20.35 -1.02 18.98
N LEU A 200 19.32 -0.18 19.14
CA LEU A 200 18.39 0.15 18.04
C LEU A 200 19.12 0.74 16.84
N LEU A 201 20.00 1.71 17.04
CA LEU A 201 20.78 2.33 15.98
C LEU A 201 21.69 1.33 15.25
N ASN A 202 22.18 0.32 15.96
CA ASN A 202 22.90 -0.78 15.34
C ASN A 202 21.95 -1.73 14.58
N ASN A 203 20.85 -2.13 15.18
CA ASN A 203 19.91 -3.11 14.60
C ASN A 203 19.18 -2.56 13.37
N ILE A 204 18.94 -1.23 13.28
CA ILE A 204 18.24 -0.61 12.13
C ILE A 204 19.09 -0.56 10.86
N LYS A 205 20.39 -0.81 10.93
CA LYS A 205 21.25 -0.92 9.74
C LYS A 205 20.77 -2.07 8.87
N LEU A 206 20.80 -1.89 7.55
CA LEU A 206 20.18 -2.84 6.62
C LEU A 206 20.80 -4.24 6.73
N GLU A 207 22.11 -4.29 6.89
CA GLU A 207 22.90 -5.52 7.07
C GLU A 207 22.57 -6.28 8.37
N ASN A 208 21.95 -5.63 9.35
CA ASN A 208 21.56 -6.22 10.63
C ASN A 208 20.06 -6.56 10.71
N CYS A 209 19.30 -6.30 9.65
CA CYS A 209 17.88 -6.63 9.57
C CYS A 209 17.67 -8.05 9.00
N GLU A 210 16.63 -8.75 9.46
CA GLU A 210 16.18 -10.00 8.84
C GLU A 210 15.42 -9.68 7.54
N TYR A 211 15.79 -10.33 6.43
CA TYR A 211 15.15 -10.13 5.13
C TYR A 211 14.06 -11.17 4.85
N PHE A 212 12.87 -10.72 4.46
CA PHE A 212 11.72 -11.53 4.09
C PHE A 212 11.49 -11.53 2.57
N PRO A 213 12.08 -12.48 1.82
CA PRO A 213 11.94 -12.54 0.37
C PRO A 213 10.51 -12.86 -0.07
N ASP A 214 9.74 -13.56 0.76
CA ASP A 214 8.36 -13.92 0.51
C ASP A 214 7.45 -12.69 0.48
N VAL A 215 7.70 -11.69 1.34
CA VAL A 215 7.05 -10.37 1.29
C VAL A 215 7.33 -9.66 -0.04
N VAL A 216 8.59 -9.60 -0.46
CA VAL A 216 8.98 -8.94 -1.72
C VAL A 216 8.36 -9.67 -2.92
N ASN A 217 8.39 -11.00 -2.90
CA ASN A 217 7.79 -11.83 -3.94
C ASN A 217 6.27 -11.63 -4.02
N ALA A 218 5.59 -11.48 -2.88
CA ALA A 218 4.17 -11.13 -2.81
C ALA A 218 3.89 -9.80 -3.52
N MET A 219 4.61 -8.75 -3.10
CA MET A 219 4.44 -7.38 -3.59
C MET A 219 4.58 -7.28 -5.10
N PHE A 220 5.52 -8.03 -5.67
CA PHE A 220 5.76 -8.02 -7.12
C PHE A 220 5.06 -9.17 -7.87
N ARG A 221 4.24 -9.98 -7.18
CA ARG A 221 3.65 -11.22 -7.71
C ARG A 221 4.70 -12.09 -8.45
N ARG A 222 5.81 -12.38 -7.78
CA ARG A 222 6.95 -13.16 -8.29
C ARG A 222 7.04 -14.51 -7.60
N LEU A 223 7.39 -15.56 -8.34
CA LEU A 223 7.69 -16.87 -7.76
C LEU A 223 9.02 -16.85 -6.97
N PRO A 224 9.11 -17.60 -5.84
CA PRO A 224 8.03 -18.33 -5.16
C PRO A 224 7.10 -17.40 -4.37
N LEU A 225 5.78 -17.68 -4.42
CA LEU A 225 4.76 -16.94 -3.67
C LEU A 225 3.63 -17.85 -3.18
N LYS A 226 2.92 -17.39 -2.14
CA LYS A 226 1.61 -17.88 -1.74
C LYS A 226 0.55 -16.92 -2.28
N VAL A 227 -0.54 -17.43 -2.83
CA VAL A 227 -1.71 -16.61 -3.20
C VAL A 227 -2.94 -17.27 -2.58
N GLU A 228 -3.76 -16.49 -1.88
CA GLU A 228 -5.05 -16.97 -1.37
C GLU A 228 -6.04 -17.14 -2.52
N ALA A 229 -6.92 -18.13 -2.44
CA ALA A 229 -7.73 -18.57 -3.58
C ALA A 229 -8.69 -17.49 -4.09
N GLU A 230 -9.21 -16.67 -3.17
CA GLU A 230 -10.09 -15.53 -3.41
C GLU A 230 -9.38 -14.34 -4.10
N ASN A 231 -8.04 -14.34 -4.13
CA ASN A 231 -7.21 -13.32 -4.79
C ASN A 231 -6.85 -13.70 -6.25
N TYR A 232 -7.75 -14.38 -6.94
CA TYR A 232 -7.67 -14.65 -8.39
C TYR A 232 -7.64 -13.33 -9.20
N SER A 233 -7.24 -13.35 -10.46
CA SER A 233 -7.12 -12.12 -11.28
C SER A 233 -8.47 -11.38 -11.44
N HIS A 234 -8.44 -10.10 -11.85
CA HIS A 234 -9.61 -9.21 -11.86
C HIS A 234 -10.01 -8.70 -13.26
N ASP A 235 -9.58 -9.38 -14.32
CA ASP A 235 -9.87 -8.99 -15.70
C ASP A 235 -11.32 -9.29 -16.12
N GLY A 236 -12.09 -9.95 -15.27
CA GLY A 236 -13.53 -10.12 -15.40
C GLY A 236 -13.93 -11.49 -15.93
N PHE A 237 -15.24 -11.64 -16.13
CA PHE A 237 -15.87 -12.88 -16.56
C PHE A 237 -15.33 -13.35 -17.91
N SER A 238 -15.02 -14.65 -18.00
CA SER A 238 -14.38 -15.32 -19.14
C SER A 238 -12.96 -14.85 -19.48
N VAL A 239 -12.34 -14.01 -18.65
CA VAL A 239 -10.93 -13.59 -18.79
C VAL A 239 -10.12 -14.03 -17.58
N SER A 240 -10.51 -13.65 -16.37
CA SER A 240 -9.83 -14.06 -15.13
C SER A 240 -10.55 -15.16 -14.34
N TYR A 241 -11.84 -15.35 -14.60
CA TYR A 241 -12.64 -16.42 -14.01
C TYR A 241 -13.82 -16.78 -14.92
N PHE A 242 -14.40 -17.95 -14.71
CA PHE A 242 -15.67 -18.37 -15.28
C PHE A 242 -16.47 -19.12 -14.21
N VAL A 243 -17.71 -18.65 -13.98
CA VAL A 243 -18.72 -19.31 -13.14
C VAL A 243 -20.04 -19.35 -13.90
N LYS A 244 -20.85 -20.37 -13.68
CA LYS A 244 -22.12 -20.55 -14.40
C LYS A 244 -23.18 -19.55 -13.95
N ASP A 245 -23.21 -19.25 -12.65
CA ASP A 245 -24.09 -18.24 -12.08
C ASP A 245 -23.38 -16.88 -12.06
N THR A 246 -23.75 -16.01 -12.99
CA THR A 246 -23.25 -14.62 -13.05
C THR A 246 -24.22 -13.63 -12.42
N ALA A 247 -25.38 -14.07 -11.91
CA ALA A 247 -26.40 -13.22 -11.33
C ALA A 247 -26.17 -13.03 -9.83
N THR A 248 -25.77 -14.09 -9.12
CA THR A 248 -25.42 -14.03 -7.70
C THR A 248 -24.07 -13.34 -7.51
N ARG A 249 -23.90 -12.63 -6.40
CA ARG A 249 -22.65 -11.97 -6.01
C ARG A 249 -22.03 -12.67 -4.81
N ALA A 250 -20.71 -12.60 -4.70
CA ALA A 250 -19.99 -13.13 -3.54
C ALA A 250 -20.53 -12.56 -2.22
N ALA A 251 -20.76 -13.42 -1.24
CA ALA A 251 -21.30 -13.00 0.06
C ALA A 251 -20.26 -12.30 0.95
N SER A 252 -18.98 -12.65 0.78
CA SER A 252 -17.84 -12.19 1.59
C SER A 252 -16.66 -11.93 0.68
N TYR A 253 -15.98 -10.78 0.78
CA TYR A 253 -14.91 -10.35 -0.14
C TYR A 253 -15.34 -10.30 -1.63
N ARG A 254 -14.78 -9.36 -2.41
CA ARG A 254 -15.13 -9.17 -3.84
C ARG A 254 -16.64 -9.22 -4.13
N LYS A 255 -17.44 -8.55 -3.29
CA LYS A 255 -18.92 -8.54 -3.34
C LYS A 255 -19.53 -8.01 -4.65
N ASN A 256 -18.70 -7.43 -5.53
CA ASN A 256 -19.11 -6.98 -6.86
C ASN A 256 -18.90 -8.04 -7.96
N GLU A 257 -18.30 -9.19 -7.63
CA GLU A 257 -18.00 -10.28 -8.56
C GLU A 257 -18.84 -11.54 -8.23
N PRO A 258 -19.10 -12.43 -9.21
CA PRO A 258 -19.99 -13.57 -9.03
C PRO A 258 -19.30 -14.84 -8.50
N VAL A 259 -17.96 -14.88 -8.42
CA VAL A 259 -17.27 -16.07 -7.91
C VAL A 259 -17.61 -16.26 -6.42
N PRO A 260 -18.20 -17.39 -6.01
CA PRO A 260 -18.57 -17.59 -4.62
C PRO A 260 -17.33 -17.65 -3.74
N VAL A 261 -17.22 -16.71 -2.80
CA VAL A 261 -16.21 -16.71 -1.75
C VAL A 261 -16.88 -17.11 -0.44
N LYS A 262 -16.32 -18.12 0.22
CA LYS A 262 -16.81 -18.69 1.48
C LYS A 262 -15.79 -18.42 2.57
N THR A 263 -16.26 -18.09 3.75
CA THR A 263 -15.42 -18.06 4.95
C THR A 263 -15.46 -19.39 5.68
N PHE A 264 -14.35 -19.77 6.30
CA PHE A 264 -14.23 -20.96 7.13
C PHE A 264 -13.21 -20.75 8.25
N GLY A 265 -12.96 -21.79 9.05
CA GLY A 265 -12.08 -21.71 10.22
C GLY A 265 -12.76 -21.08 11.44
N LYS A 266 -12.01 -20.96 12.53
CA LYS A 266 -12.50 -20.33 13.78
C LYS A 266 -12.75 -18.84 13.52
N ASP A 267 -13.92 -18.35 13.90
CA ASP A 267 -14.32 -16.94 13.74
C ASP A 267 -14.26 -16.42 12.27
N ASN A 268 -14.53 -17.30 11.29
CA ASN A 268 -14.50 -16.97 9.85
C ASN A 268 -13.17 -16.32 9.42
N SER A 269 -12.05 -16.76 10.02
CA SER A 269 -10.71 -16.21 9.81
C SER A 269 -10.07 -16.58 8.48
N GLU A 270 -10.56 -17.64 7.83
CA GLU A 270 -10.06 -18.11 6.55
C GLU A 270 -11.11 -17.90 5.46
N GLN A 271 -10.65 -17.77 4.22
CA GLN A 271 -11.48 -17.59 3.04
C GLN A 271 -11.03 -18.55 1.93
N GLY A 272 -11.94 -18.81 1.00
CA GLY A 272 -11.64 -19.54 -0.21
C GLY A 272 -12.80 -19.48 -1.18
N ILE A 273 -12.57 -19.96 -2.40
CA ILE A 273 -13.58 -19.97 -3.45
C ILE A 273 -14.25 -21.34 -3.55
N GLU A 274 -15.51 -21.33 -3.96
CA GLU A 274 -16.26 -22.54 -4.31
C GLU A 274 -16.47 -22.57 -5.82
N LEU A 275 -16.10 -23.68 -6.45
CA LEU A 275 -16.21 -23.87 -7.91
C LEU A 275 -16.98 -25.16 -8.20
N ALA A 276 -17.93 -25.07 -9.12
CA ALA A 276 -18.62 -26.22 -9.69
C ALA A 276 -17.84 -26.81 -10.87
N SER A 277 -18.26 -28.01 -11.33
CA SER A 277 -17.65 -28.66 -12.49
C SER A 277 -17.67 -27.75 -13.72
N GLY A 278 -16.50 -27.51 -14.32
CA GLY A 278 -16.31 -26.65 -15.49
C GLY A 278 -16.09 -25.15 -15.18
N GLU A 279 -16.15 -24.75 -13.90
CA GLU A 279 -15.81 -23.41 -13.46
C GLU A 279 -14.31 -23.29 -13.19
N TRP A 280 -13.76 -22.07 -13.33
CA TRP A 280 -12.34 -21.85 -13.18
C TRP A 280 -12.03 -20.42 -12.73
N VAL A 281 -10.86 -20.26 -12.13
CA VAL A 281 -10.21 -18.98 -11.86
C VAL A 281 -8.77 -19.07 -12.35
N ASN A 282 -8.16 -17.93 -12.65
CA ASN A 282 -6.74 -17.87 -12.95
C ASN A 282 -5.99 -16.93 -12.00
N PHE A 283 -4.68 -17.16 -11.94
CA PHE A 283 -3.75 -16.36 -11.15
C PHE A 283 -2.61 -15.95 -12.06
N SER A 284 -2.28 -14.66 -12.06
CA SER A 284 -1.13 -14.13 -12.78
C SER A 284 0.03 -13.84 -11.83
N PHE A 285 1.20 -14.35 -12.18
CA PHE A 285 2.46 -14.11 -11.49
C PHE A 285 3.62 -14.27 -12.48
N THR A 286 4.77 -13.71 -12.12
CA THR A 286 5.98 -13.70 -12.94
C THR A 286 7.08 -14.55 -12.31
N SER A 287 8.04 -14.98 -13.12
CA SER A 287 9.27 -15.58 -12.63
C SER A 287 10.45 -14.84 -13.23
N LEU A 288 11.40 -14.41 -12.40
CA LEU A 288 12.61 -13.72 -12.88
C LEU A 288 13.57 -14.70 -13.56
N ASN A 289 13.53 -15.96 -13.15
CA ASN A 289 14.42 -17.02 -13.63
C ASN A 289 13.61 -18.28 -13.95
N LYS A 290 14.20 -19.22 -14.69
CA LYS A 290 13.64 -20.57 -14.81
C LYS A 290 13.73 -21.24 -13.43
N LEU A 291 12.59 -21.60 -12.85
CA LEU A 291 12.50 -22.22 -11.53
C LEU A 291 11.82 -23.57 -11.63
N ALA A 292 12.35 -24.56 -10.91
CA ALA A 292 11.61 -25.76 -10.57
C ALA A 292 10.93 -25.50 -9.21
N CYS A 293 9.60 -25.42 -9.20
CA CYS A 293 8.82 -25.15 -8.00
C CYS A 293 7.77 -26.24 -7.77
N THR A 294 7.56 -26.58 -6.51
CA THR A 294 6.41 -27.39 -6.10
C THR A 294 5.18 -26.50 -6.06
N VAL A 295 4.12 -26.89 -6.78
CA VAL A 295 2.81 -26.25 -6.67
C VAL A 295 2.01 -27.02 -5.62
N VAL A 296 1.56 -26.32 -4.59
CA VAL A 296 0.69 -26.87 -3.55
C VAL A 296 -0.66 -26.17 -3.63
N ILE A 297 -1.72 -26.94 -3.89
CA ILE A 297 -3.10 -26.43 -3.91
C ILE A 297 -3.84 -27.06 -2.73
N ARG A 298 -4.45 -26.24 -1.89
CA ARG A 298 -5.30 -26.70 -0.79
C ARG A 298 -6.74 -26.75 -1.27
N VAL A 299 -7.32 -27.94 -1.32
CA VAL A 299 -8.70 -28.16 -1.79
C VAL A 299 -9.48 -28.98 -0.78
N LYS A 300 -10.79 -28.74 -0.74
CA LYS A 300 -11.76 -29.55 -0.01
C LYS A 300 -12.91 -29.89 -0.97
N ALA A 301 -13.26 -31.16 -1.06
CA ALA A 301 -14.39 -31.63 -1.86
C ALA A 301 -15.29 -32.54 -1.02
N VAL A 302 -16.60 -32.41 -1.19
CA VAL A 302 -17.60 -33.25 -0.49
C VAL A 302 -17.73 -34.63 -1.15
N GLN A 303 -17.51 -34.69 -2.46
CA GLN A 303 -17.49 -35.90 -3.27
C GLN A 303 -16.14 -35.98 -4.01
N PRO A 304 -15.76 -37.15 -4.56
CA PRO A 304 -14.60 -37.25 -5.43
C PRO A 304 -14.67 -36.19 -6.55
N ALA A 305 -13.60 -35.41 -6.69
CA ALA A 305 -13.52 -34.32 -7.63
C ALA A 305 -12.16 -34.36 -8.33
N GLU A 306 -12.15 -33.95 -9.60
CA GLU A 306 -10.94 -33.77 -10.38
C GLU A 306 -10.63 -32.28 -10.52
N LEU A 307 -9.37 -31.92 -10.27
CA LEU A 307 -8.85 -30.58 -10.49
C LEU A 307 -7.81 -30.65 -11.61
N THR A 308 -7.95 -29.79 -12.62
CA THR A 308 -6.94 -29.64 -13.67
C THR A 308 -6.15 -28.36 -13.46
N LEU A 309 -4.82 -28.45 -13.48
CA LEU A 309 -3.94 -27.28 -13.44
C LEU A 309 -3.38 -26.98 -14.83
N LEU A 310 -3.67 -25.77 -15.31
CA LEU A 310 -3.16 -25.23 -16.56
C LEU A 310 -2.07 -24.20 -16.26
N ILE A 311 -0.87 -24.37 -16.82
CA ILE A 311 0.19 -23.35 -16.78
C ILE A 311 0.34 -22.79 -18.18
N ASN A 312 0.06 -21.49 -18.35
CA ASN A 312 0.06 -20.80 -19.65
C ASN A 312 -0.78 -21.55 -20.71
N GLY A 313 -1.97 -22.01 -20.30
CA GLY A 313 -2.90 -22.76 -21.16
C GLY A 313 -2.51 -24.22 -21.43
N LYS A 314 -1.38 -24.70 -20.92
CA LYS A 314 -0.94 -26.09 -21.09
C LYS A 314 -1.27 -26.91 -19.84
N LYS A 315 -1.88 -28.08 -20.04
CA LYS A 315 -2.17 -29.03 -18.96
C LYS A 315 -0.86 -29.56 -18.38
N THR A 316 -0.69 -29.40 -17.07
CA THR A 316 0.49 -29.86 -16.33
C THR A 316 0.16 -31.01 -15.38
N LEU A 317 -1.08 -31.05 -14.87
CA LEU A 317 -1.64 -32.12 -14.04
C LEU A 317 -3.03 -32.50 -14.56
#